data_AF-V7HQH8-F1
#
_entry.id   AF-V7HQH8-F1
#
_cell.length_a   1.000
_cell.length_b   1.000
_cell.length_c   1.000
_cell.angle_alpha   90.00
_cell.angle_beta   90.00
_cell.angle_gamma   90.00
#
_symmetry.space_group_name_H-M   'P 1'
#
loop_
_entity.id
_entity.type
_entity.pdbx_description
1 polymer ?
#
loop_
_entity_poly.entity_id
_entity_poly.type
_entity_poly.pdbx_seq_one_letter_code
_entity_poly.pdbx_strand_id
1 'polypeptide(L)' 'MVVVKTVTVREKVPAYLIQPCPKKWQKAGPWITEDFAVRGDVNEAGLDKCSGQVDGVREWNAGL' A
#
# COMPACT_ATOMS: atom_id res chain seq x y z
N MET A 1 -32.71 -34.71 -10.45
CA MET A 1 -32.51 -33.84 -9.26
C MET A 1 -31.35 -32.92 -9.58
N VAL A 2 -31.59 -31.60 -9.65
CA VAL A 2 -30.53 -30.63 -9.92
C VAL A 2 -30.05 -30.09 -8.58
N VAL A 3 -28.76 -30.28 -8.28
CA VAL A 3 -28.13 -29.75 -7.07
C VAL A 3 -27.53 -28.39 -7.42
N VAL A 4 -28.04 -27.32 -6.81
CA VAL A 4 -27.51 -25.97 -6.99
C VAL A 4 -26.61 -25.65 -5.80
N LYS A 5 -25.34 -25.34 -6.06
CA LYS A 5 -24.37 -24.88 -5.06
C LYS A 5 -24.09 -23.40 -5.27
N THR A 6 -24.50 -22.58 -4.32
CA THR A 6 -24.16 -21.16 -4.29
C THR A 6 -22.71 -21.00 -3.84
N VAL A 7 -21.90 -20.32 -4.66
CA VAL A 7 -20.51 -19.99 -4.36
C VAL A 7 -20.33 -18.48 -4.40
N THR A 8 -19.81 -17.90 -3.32
CA THR A 8 -19.48 -16.49 -3.26
C THR A 8 -18.08 -16.29 -3.84
N VAL A 9 -17.99 -15.81 -5.08
CA VAL A 9 -16.72 -15.40 -5.68
C VAL A 9 -16.43 -13.97 -5.22
N ARG A 10 -15.40 -13.79 -4.39
CA ARG A 10 -14.89 -12.44 -4.07
C ARG A 10 -14.05 -11.95 -5.23
N GLU A 11 -14.40 -10.79 -5.77
CA GLU A 11 -13.57 -10.10 -6.77
C GLU A 11 -12.19 -9.83 -6.17
N LYS A 12 -11.14 -10.15 -6.94
CA LYS A 12 -9.76 -9.89 -6.55
C LYS A 12 -9.36 -8.49 -7.00
N VAL A 13 -8.68 -7.77 -6.11
CA VAL A 13 -8.10 -6.46 -6.44
C VAL A 13 -6.96 -6.67 -7.45
N PRO A 14 -6.94 -5.94 -8.58
CA PRO A 14 -5.82 -5.95 -9.52
C PRO A 14 -4.48 -5.68 -8.84
N ALA A 15 -3.45 -6.46 -9.17
CA ALA A 15 -2.16 -6.44 -8.47
C ALA A 15 -1.48 -5.06 -8.48
N TYR A 16 -1.70 -4.25 -9.52
CA TYR A 16 -1.13 -2.90 -9.62
C TYR A 16 -1.74 -1.90 -8.62
N LEU A 17 -2.94 -2.17 -8.08
CA LEU A 17 -3.60 -1.31 -7.10
C LEU A 17 -3.20 -1.61 -5.65
N ILE A 18 -2.53 -2.73 -5.40
CA ILE A 18 -2.06 -3.14 -4.06
C ILE A 18 -0.53 -3.22 -3.98
N GLN A 19 0.17 -2.54 -4.89
CA GLN A 19 1.63 -2.50 -4.87
C GLN A 19 2.13 -1.76 -3.62
N PRO A 20 3.23 -2.20 -2.99
CA PRO A 20 3.76 -1.54 -1.80
C PRO A 20 4.04 -0.06 -2.06
N CYS A 21 3.68 0.80 -1.11
CA CYS A 21 4.04 2.21 -1.17
C CYS A 21 5.58 2.36 -1.11
N PRO A 22 6.13 3.46 -1.67
CA PRO A 22 7.56 3.75 -1.56
C PRO A 22 8.05 3.71 -0.11
N LYS A 23 9.23 3.15 0.12
CA LYS A 23 9.84 3.11 1.45
C LYS A 23 10.24 4.51 1.90
N LYS A 24 10.18 4.73 3.21
CA LYS A 24 10.78 5.90 3.84
C LYS A 24 12.25 6.01 3.47
N TRP A 25 12.71 7.23 3.35
CA TRP A 25 14.12 7.53 3.18
C TRP A 25 14.91 7.12 4.44
N GLN A 26 16.00 6.36 4.29
CA GLN A 26 16.79 5.82 5.41
C GLN A 26 18.28 6.23 5.41
N LYS A 27 18.72 7.16 4.57
CA LYS A 27 20.11 7.65 4.63
C LYS A 27 20.28 8.66 5.76
N ALA A 28 21.42 8.62 6.44
CA ALA A 28 21.77 9.50 7.56
C ALA A 28 21.61 10.98 7.16
N GLY A 29 20.55 11.65 7.59
CA GLY A 29 20.36 13.10 7.51
C GLY A 29 20.14 13.73 6.11
N PRO A 30 19.45 14.88 6.04
CA PRO A 30 19.64 15.84 4.96
C PRO A 30 21.01 16.50 5.12
N TRP A 31 21.90 16.28 4.15
CA TRP A 31 23.26 16.82 4.15
C TRP A 31 23.32 18.22 3.54
N ILE A 32 22.32 18.58 2.73
CA ILE A 32 22.24 19.87 2.02
C ILE A 32 20.80 20.42 1.99
N THR A 33 20.65 21.73 1.77
CA THR A 33 19.34 22.39 1.70
C THR A 33 18.42 21.81 0.60
N GLU A 34 19.01 21.37 -0.52
CA GLU A 34 18.28 20.71 -1.61
C GLU A 34 17.63 19.39 -1.16
N ASP A 35 18.22 18.70 -0.18
CA ASP A 35 17.60 17.52 0.43
C ASP A 35 16.29 17.86 1.13
N PHE A 36 16.09 19.08 1.61
CA PHE A 36 14.79 19.46 2.20
C PHE A 36 13.74 19.78 1.13
N ALA A 37 14.14 20.39 0.01
CA ALA A 37 13.23 20.71 -1.09
C ALA A 37 12.80 19.47 -1.87
N VAL A 38 13.70 18.49 -2.02
CA VAL A 38 13.48 17.23 -2.73
C VAL A 38 12.97 16.11 -1.80
N ARG A 39 13.00 16.28 -0.46
CA ARG A 39 12.54 15.26 0.51
C ARG A 39 11.41 15.72 1.44
N GLY A 40 11.02 17.00 1.44
CA GLY A 40 9.83 17.47 2.17
C GLY A 40 8.51 16.94 1.59
N ASP A 41 8.56 16.37 0.39
CA ASP A 41 7.49 15.69 -0.33
C ASP A 41 7.24 14.25 0.15
N VAL A 42 8.26 13.54 0.66
CA VAL A 42 8.09 12.27 1.41
C VAL A 42 7.75 12.55 2.86
N ASN A 43 6.57 13.12 3.06
CA ASN A 43 5.96 13.28 4.38
C ASN A 43 5.84 11.88 5.02
N GLU A 44 6.71 11.54 5.98
CA GLU A 44 6.81 10.18 6.52
C GLU A 44 5.46 9.67 7.03
N ALA A 45 4.65 10.55 7.62
CA ALA A 45 3.30 10.24 8.07
C ALA A 45 2.32 9.93 6.92
N GLY A 46 2.52 10.56 5.76
CA GLY A 46 1.76 10.29 4.54
C GLY A 46 2.10 8.93 3.93
N LEU A 47 3.39 8.56 3.92
CA LEU A 47 3.85 7.24 3.49
C LEU A 47 3.38 6.13 4.44
N ASP A 48 3.39 6.38 5.75
CA ASP A 48 2.85 5.43 6.74
C ASP A 48 1.36 5.17 6.51
N LYS A 49 0.58 6.23 6.32
CA LYS A 49 -0.85 6.12 6.04
C LYS A 49 -1.11 5.39 4.72
N CYS A 50 -0.34 5.70 3.67
CA CYS A 50 -0.40 5.00 2.38
C CYS A 50 -0.14 3.50 2.57
N SER A 51 0.97 3.14 3.24
CA SER A 51 1.34 1.74 3.45
C SER A 51 0.25 1.00 4.21
N GLY A 52 -0.22 1.55 5.33
CA GLY A 52 -1.27 0.90 6.13
C GLY A 52 -2.58 0.70 5.36
N GLN A 53 -2.97 1.64 4.49
CA GLN A 53 -4.15 1.48 3.65
C GLN A 53 -3.96 0.38 2.60
N VAL A 54 -2.84 0.38 1.89
CA VAL A 54 -2.56 -0.63 0.86
C VAL A 54 -2.40 -2.02 1.46
N ASP A 55 -1.75 -2.12 2.62
CA ASP A 55 -1.56 -3.37 3.34
C ASP A 55 -2.91 -3.94 3.81
N GLY A 56 -3.80 -3.09 4.37
CA GLY A 56 -5.16 -3.51 4.72
C GLY A 56 -5.99 -3.98 3.52
N VAL A 57 -5.90 -3.29 2.37
CA VAL A 57 -6.57 -3.73 1.12
C VAL A 57 -5.98 -5.06 0.62
N ARG A 58 -4.67 -5.25 0.76
CA ARG A 58 -3.99 -6.50 0.39
C ARG A 58 -4.44 -7.65 1.28
N GLU A 59 -4.53 -7.46 2.59
CA GLU A 59 -5.03 -8.45 3.55
C GLU A 59 -6.48 -8.82 3.27
N TRP A 60 -7.35 -7.81 3.08
CA TRP A 60 -8.75 -8.02 2.69
C TRP A 60 -8.87 -8.80 1.38
N ASN A 61 -8.03 -8.48 0.38
CA ASN A 61 -7.97 -9.21 -0.89
C ASN A 61 -7.46 -10.64 -0.73
N ALA A 62 -6.58 -10.91 0.25
CA ALA A 62 -6.13 -12.25 0.61
C ALA A 62 -7.22 -13.06 1.36
N GLY A 63 -8.25 -12.38 1.88
CA GLY A 63 -9.33 -13.00 2.65
C GLY A 63 -9.02 -13.16 4.13
N LEU A 64 -8.06 -12.38 4.63
CA LEU A 64 -7.74 -12.24 6.06
C LEU A 64 -8.66 -11.21 6.73
#